data_AF-A0A1N7DX49-F1
#
_entry.id   AF-A0A1N7DX49-F1
#
_cell.length_a   1.000
_cell.length_b   1.000
_cell.length_c   1.000
_cell.angle_alpha   90.00
_cell.angle_beta   90.00
_cell.angle_gamma   90.00
#
_symmetry.space_group_name_H-M   'P 1'
#
loop_
_entity.id
_entity.type
_entity.pdbx_description
1 polymer ?
#
loop_
_entity_poly.entity_id
_entity_poly.type
_entity_poly.pdbx_seq_one_letter_code
_entity_poly.pdbx_strand_id
1 'polypeptide(L)' 'MATELQLKQARRIVENEDYLPWAYVKAAKKLLGIVEPDHFAEVSAELAGGVHRHEQ' A
#
# COMPACT_ATOMS: atom_id res chain seq x y z
N MET A 1 5.47 -16.93 11.39
CA MET A 1 5.55 -17.12 9.92
C MET A 1 4.16 -17.50 9.42
N ALA A 2 3.72 -16.96 8.29
CA ALA A 2 2.44 -17.32 7.70
C ALA A 2 2.50 -18.73 7.09
N THR A 3 1.42 -19.49 7.17
CA THR A 3 1.32 -20.83 6.57
C THR A 3 1.08 -20.74 5.07
N GLU A 4 1.36 -21.81 4.33
CA GLU A 4 1.09 -21.87 2.88
C GLU A 4 -0.39 -21.59 2.56
N LEU A 5 -1.30 -22.07 3.41
CA LEU A 5 -2.73 -21.80 3.27
C LEU A 5 -3.05 -20.31 3.41
N GLN A 6 -2.43 -19.64 4.39
CA GLN A 6 -2.60 -18.20 4.60
C GLN A 6 -2.07 -17.39 3.41
N LEU A 7 -0.96 -17.81 2.81
CA LEU A 7 -0.40 -17.17 1.61
C LEU A 7 -1.29 -17.37 0.38
N LYS A 8 -1.86 -18.57 0.18
CA LYS A 8 -2.83 -18.81 -0.91
C LYS A 8 -4.09 -17.96 -0.74
N GLN A 9 -4.61 -17.85 0.47
CA GLN A 9 -5.76 -17.00 0.76
C GLN A 9 -5.44 -15.52 0.53
N ALA A 10 -4.25 -15.06 0.97
CA ALA A 10 -3.81 -13.69 0.74
C ALA A 10 -3.73 -13.35 -0.75
N ARG A 11 -3.21 -14.26 -1.59
CA ARG A 11 -3.18 -14.06 -3.05
C ARG A 11 -4.58 -13.87 -3.62
N ARG A 12 -5.53 -14.72 -3.23
CA ARG A 12 -6.91 -14.63 -3.70
C ARG A 12 -7.61 -13.33 -3.30
N ILE A 13 -7.29 -12.81 -2.12
CA ILE A 13 -7.79 -11.50 -1.67
C ILE A 13 -7.23 -10.38 -2.54
N VAL A 14 -5.91 -10.40 -2.84
CA VAL A 14 -5.29 -9.39 -3.70
C VAL A 14 -5.79 -9.47 -5.14
N GLU A 15 -6.02 -10.68 -5.67
CA GLU A 15 -6.62 -10.89 -7.01
C GLU A 15 -8.04 -10.34 -7.15
N ASN A 16 -8.74 -10.10 -6.03
CA ASN A 16 -10.11 -9.58 -6.01
C ASN A 16 -10.19 -8.26 -5.20
N GLU A 17 -9.11 -7.49 -5.17
CA GLU A 17 -9.01 -6.31 -4.30
C GLU A 17 -10.07 -5.25 -4.57
N ASP A 18 -10.54 -5.13 -5.81
CA ASP A 18 -11.60 -4.18 -6.21
C ASP A 18 -12.96 -4.46 -5.55
N TYR A 19 -13.20 -5.70 -5.13
CA TYR A 19 -14.49 -6.15 -4.59
C TYR A 19 -14.45 -6.37 -3.08
N LEU A 20 -13.30 -6.18 -2.45
CA LEU A 20 -13.10 -6.49 -1.04
C LEU A 20 -12.81 -5.22 -0.24
N PRO A 21 -13.24 -5.17 1.04
CA PRO A 21 -12.87 -4.07 1.91
C PRO A 21 -11.36 -3.89 2.00
N TRP A 22 -10.92 -2.65 1.87
CA TRP A 22 -9.50 -2.27 1.85
C TRP A 22 -8.69 -2.83 3.02
N ALA A 23 -9.29 -2.94 4.22
CA ALA A 23 -8.62 -3.52 5.39
C ALA A 23 -8.15 -4.96 5.17
N TYR A 24 -8.92 -5.78 4.46
CA TYR A 24 -8.54 -7.17 4.14
C TYR A 24 -7.45 -7.22 3.08
N VAL A 25 -7.55 -6.38 2.06
CA VAL A 25 -6.53 -6.25 1.00
C VAL A 25 -5.21 -5.82 1.61
N LYS A 26 -5.20 -4.79 2.46
CA LYS A 26 -3.99 -4.31 3.15
C LYS A 26 -3.33 -5.40 3.99
N ALA A 27 -4.12 -6.19 4.73
CA ALA A 27 -3.60 -7.30 5.51
C ALA A 27 -3.00 -8.41 4.62
N ALA A 28 -3.65 -8.74 3.51
CA ALA A 28 -3.18 -9.72 2.55
C ALA A 28 -1.88 -9.29 1.84
N LYS A 29 -1.81 -8.03 1.39
CA LYS A 29 -0.59 -7.44 0.80
C LYS A 29 0.58 -7.50 1.78
N LYS A 30 0.35 -7.16 3.06
CA LYS A 30 1.37 -7.28 4.12
C LYS A 30 1.86 -8.72 4.31
N LEU A 31 0.96 -9.71 4.29
CA LEU A 31 1.34 -11.13 4.41
C LEU A 31 2.18 -11.62 3.22
N LEU A 32 1.95 -11.06 2.04
CA LEU A 32 2.68 -11.38 0.81
C LEU A 32 3.99 -10.58 0.66
N GLY A 33 4.27 -9.64 1.56
CA GLY A 33 5.42 -8.74 1.44
C GLY A 33 5.30 -7.75 0.28
N ILE A 34 4.08 -7.50 -0.21
CA ILE A 34 3.81 -6.46 -1.20
C ILE A 34 3.92 -5.13 -0.47
N VAL A 35 4.99 -4.40 -0.75
CA VAL A 35 5.19 -3.03 -0.28
C VAL A 35 4.38 -2.14 -1.21
N GLU A 36 3.24 -1.66 -0.72
CA GLU A 36 2.54 -0.58 -1.41
C GLU A 36 3.40 0.67 -1.29
N PRO A 37 3.55 1.48 -2.37
CA PRO A 37 4.01 2.83 -2.20
C PRO A 37 3.07 3.49 -1.19
N ASP A 38 3.62 3.97 -0.08
CA ASP A 38 2.87 4.74 0.88
C ASP A 38 2.37 5.95 0.09
N HIS A 39 1.11 5.95 -0.34
CA HIS A 39 0.52 7.08 -1.07
C HIS A 39 0.67 8.40 -0.27
N PHE A 40 0.98 8.30 1.02
CA PHE A 40 1.30 9.43 1.89
C PHE A 40 2.74 9.96 1.74
N ALA A 41 3.70 9.13 1.30
CA ALA A 41 5.09 9.53 1.14
C ALA A 41 5.32 10.38 -0.12
N GLU A 42 4.67 10.05 -1.23
CA GLU A 42 4.78 10.85 -2.47
C GLU A 42 4.00 12.17 -2.37
N VAL A 43 2.80 12.16 -1.78
CA VAL A 43 2.01 13.39 -1.61
C VAL A 43 2.70 14.37 -0.65
N SER A 44 3.38 13.87 0.39
CA SER A 44 4.15 14.74 1.30
C SER A 44 5.41 15.31 0.65
N ALA A 45 6.05 14.58 -0.28
CA ALA A 45 7.20 15.09 -1.03
C ALA A 45 6.79 16.19 -2.03
N GLU A 46 5.65 16.05 -2.71
CA GLU A 46 5.11 17.10 -3.60
C GLU A 46 4.60 18.32 -2.81
N LEU A 47 3.95 18.13 -1.66
CA LEU A 47 3.51 19.26 -0.81
C LEU A 47 4.66 19.96 -0.09
N ALA A 48 5.71 19.24 0.32
CA ALA A 48 6.89 19.83 0.96
C ALA A 48 7.83 20.53 -0.05
N GLY A 49 7.79 20.15 -1.33
CA GLY A 49 8.56 20.80 -2.40
C GLY A 49 8.01 22.15 -2.88
N GLY A 50 6.79 22.52 -2.46
CA GLY A 50 6.11 23.74 -2.89
C GLY A 50 6.46 25.03 -2.11
N VAL A 51 7.26 24.95 -1.04
CA VAL A 51 7.63 26.11 -0.20
C VAL A 51 9.13 26.39 -0.31
N HIS A 52 9.59 26.66 -1.53
CA HIS A 52 10.87 27.34 -1.78
C HIS A 52 10.82 28.12 -3.10
N ARG A 53 9.79 28.95 -3.29
CA ARG A 53 9.91 30.04 -4.27
C ARG A 53 10.69 31.18 -3.60
N HIS A 54 12.00 31.07 -3.80
CA HIS A 54 13.05 32.05 -3.64
C HIS A 54 12.58 33.52 -3.63
N GLU A 55 13.03 34.25 -2.62
CA GLU A 55 13.21 35.70 -2.66
C GLU A 55 14.00 36.09 -3.92
N GLN A 56 13.44 37.02 -4.69
CA GLN A 56 14.12 37.98 -5.58
C GLN A 56 13.25 39.24 -5.66
#